data_AF-A0A9P4JQ46-F1
#
_entry.id   AF-A0A9P4JQ46-F1
#
_cell.length_a   1.000
_cell.length_b   1.000
_cell.length_c   1.000
_cell.angle_alpha   90.00
_cell.angle_beta   90.00
_cell.angle_gamma   90.00
#
_symmetry.space_group_name_H-M   'P 1'
#
loop_
_entity.id
_entity.type
_entity.pdbx_description
1 polymer ?
#
loop_
_entity_poly.entity_id
_entity_poly.type
_entity_poly.pdbx_seq_one_letter_code
_entity_poly.pdbx_strand_id
1 'polypeptide(L)'
;MSTRAPFKGPWIKSLDAFVDSIRKIPLKFKASLEEILDESSKIICDRNYIHLWETDADLDSLLHIAYLIDQTQTTSRYIPQIGANGKSVSDCNILIAQEETGRDNFKRICELVEHITQKSGNPHSDGHVMAYEPIVVVRGFNYTNKCPIDGTYIGSTLKDAEAVVTRINSALLILGSMLQKDKIVWHHGPVVKFLNFYLKHTAPQFRNAFVAVTITSLMEFGLKSISISEKGKKNRSCDLEQLSETLNTLKIFAVFIDTSSQLLNNQYLNSYVYWWGYYHQALLPSTIYLNHIASGMDHIVMHCFRLLGAAEKKSASAILEALKKHIPYRTARSFVKECIKPENYTRDLCLSAGSASALDTAFYLADAPLLPLHGPGIQSFARLTVGTGAGKEQHYIPTPAEIDFTTLKLRAASPSPFRVWVPKQGETDKKALARTQDLFTKVIGHLLYKHVVKEMEVHPRVKDAWEAVRGACLWALDRCMGKMPGEVEVKVKEMRGKLEGGVWDANCRKREIFK
;
A
#
# COMPACT_ATOMS: atom_id res chain seq x y z
N MET A 1 -13.26 -33.24 -16.01
CA MET A 1 -13.61 -32.23 -15.00
C MET A 1 -13.97 -32.97 -13.72
N SER A 2 -13.18 -32.80 -12.66
CA SER A 2 -13.46 -33.38 -11.33
C SER A 2 -14.78 -32.79 -10.83
N THR A 3 -15.76 -33.63 -10.49
CA THR A 3 -17.03 -33.21 -9.89
C THR A 3 -16.78 -32.81 -8.43
N ARG A 4 -16.39 -31.55 -8.23
CA ARG A 4 -16.12 -30.98 -6.90
C ARG A 4 -17.35 -31.09 -6.01
N ALA A 5 -17.19 -31.72 -4.85
CA ALA A 5 -18.29 -31.97 -3.93
C ALA A 5 -18.74 -30.65 -3.25
N PRO A 6 -20.03 -30.25 -3.36
CA PRO A 6 -20.50 -29.00 -2.79
C PRO A 6 -20.60 -29.08 -1.27
N PHE A 7 -20.30 -27.97 -0.59
CA PHE A 7 -20.44 -27.85 0.85
C PHE A 7 -20.78 -26.42 1.28
N LYS A 8 -21.41 -26.28 2.45
CA LYS A 8 -21.69 -25.00 3.10
C LYS A 8 -21.48 -25.11 4.61
N GLY A 9 -20.67 -24.22 5.17
CA GLY A 9 -20.43 -24.08 6.60
C GLY A 9 -21.43 -23.14 7.31
N PRO A 10 -21.26 -22.93 8.62
CA PRO A 10 -22.06 -21.97 9.39
C PRO A 10 -21.68 -20.52 9.06
N TRP A 11 -22.64 -19.61 9.20
CA TRP A 11 -22.38 -18.17 9.14
C TRP A 11 -21.63 -17.69 10.38
N ILE A 12 -20.64 -16.82 10.16
CA ILE A 12 -19.74 -16.33 11.21
C ILE A 12 -19.40 -14.85 10.98
N LYS A 13 -18.88 -14.18 12.01
CA LYS A 13 -18.63 -12.72 12.05
C LYS A 13 -17.17 -12.31 12.23
N SER A 14 -16.24 -13.25 12.22
CA SER A 14 -14.83 -13.01 12.54
C SER A 14 -13.90 -13.91 11.75
N LEU A 15 -12.68 -13.46 11.48
CA LEU A 15 -11.68 -14.26 10.75
C LEU A 15 -11.30 -15.55 11.51
N ASP A 16 -11.14 -15.51 12.84
CA ASP A 16 -10.75 -16.69 13.61
C ASP A 16 -11.78 -17.82 13.51
N ALA A 17 -13.06 -17.49 13.69
CA ALA A 17 -14.15 -18.43 13.48
C ALA A 17 -14.20 -18.98 12.05
N PHE A 18 -13.74 -18.21 11.05
CA PHE A 18 -13.67 -18.65 9.65
C PHE A 18 -12.59 -19.69 9.47
N VAL A 19 -11.38 -19.38 9.91
CA VAL A 19 -10.25 -20.30 9.91
C VAL A 19 -10.61 -21.60 10.62
N ASP A 20 -11.27 -21.52 11.78
CA ASP A 20 -11.72 -22.71 12.50
C ASP A 20 -12.82 -23.49 11.79
N SER A 21 -13.74 -22.80 11.10
CA SER A 21 -14.78 -23.47 10.28
C SER A 21 -14.17 -24.27 9.13
N ILE A 22 -13.11 -23.75 8.50
CA ILE A 22 -12.39 -24.41 7.41
C ILE A 22 -11.69 -25.66 7.92
N ARG A 23 -11.02 -25.58 9.07
CA ARG A 23 -10.34 -26.73 9.70
C ARG A 23 -11.31 -27.87 10.03
N LYS A 24 -12.56 -27.52 10.38
CA LYS A 24 -13.64 -28.45 10.73
C LYS A 24 -14.41 -28.99 9.51
N ILE A 25 -14.00 -28.66 8.28
CA ILE A 25 -14.64 -29.21 7.08
C ILE A 25 -14.49 -30.75 7.07
N PRO A 26 -15.59 -31.50 6.86
CA PRO A 26 -15.57 -32.95 6.82
C PRO A 26 -14.54 -33.51 5.82
N LEU A 27 -13.90 -34.63 6.19
CA LEU A 27 -12.85 -35.28 5.38
C LEU A 27 -13.23 -35.48 3.91
N LYS A 28 -14.50 -35.84 3.64
CA LYS A 28 -15.02 -36.05 2.27
C LYS A 28 -14.93 -34.83 1.35
N PHE A 29 -14.76 -33.62 1.89
CA PHE A 29 -14.63 -32.38 1.12
C PHE A 29 -13.20 -31.83 1.06
N LYS A 30 -12.27 -32.36 1.87
CA LYS A 30 -10.92 -31.79 2.01
C LYS A 30 -10.11 -31.83 0.72
N ALA A 31 -10.12 -32.94 -0.01
CA ALA A 31 -9.40 -33.05 -1.27
C ALA A 31 -9.89 -32.02 -2.31
N SER A 32 -11.21 -31.83 -2.42
CA SER A 32 -11.77 -30.81 -3.31
C SER A 32 -11.44 -29.39 -2.85
N LEU A 33 -11.37 -29.15 -1.54
CA LEU A 33 -10.96 -27.87 -1.00
C LEU A 33 -9.49 -27.59 -1.34
N GLU A 34 -8.58 -28.53 -1.05
CA GLU A 34 -7.16 -28.43 -1.36
C GLU A 34 -6.91 -28.14 -2.84
N GLU A 35 -7.62 -28.84 -3.74
CA GLU A 35 -7.56 -28.57 -5.19
C GLU A 35 -7.95 -27.11 -5.52
N ILE A 36 -9.03 -26.59 -4.92
CA ILE A 36 -9.47 -25.20 -5.11
C ILE A 36 -8.42 -24.23 -4.58
N LEU A 37 -7.88 -24.47 -3.38
CA LEU A 37 -6.88 -23.60 -2.76
C LEU A 37 -5.61 -23.50 -3.61
N ASP A 38 -5.11 -24.64 -4.08
CA ASP A 38 -3.90 -24.74 -4.89
C ASP A 38 -4.09 -24.10 -6.27
N GLU A 39 -5.19 -24.43 -6.95
CA GLU A 39 -5.52 -23.86 -8.27
C GLU A 39 -5.62 -22.34 -8.19
N SER A 40 -6.35 -21.84 -7.19
CA SER A 40 -6.63 -20.41 -7.08
C SER A 40 -5.36 -19.61 -6.77
N SER A 41 -4.50 -20.15 -5.90
CA SER A 41 -3.22 -19.51 -5.57
C SER A 41 -2.25 -19.53 -6.76
N LYS A 42 -2.24 -20.62 -7.55
CA LYS A 42 -1.45 -20.70 -8.78
C LYS A 42 -1.91 -19.65 -9.79
N ILE A 43 -3.22 -19.52 -10.01
CA ILE A 43 -3.79 -18.58 -11.00
C ILE A 43 -3.45 -17.13 -10.64
N ILE A 44 -3.67 -16.69 -9.39
CA ILE A 44 -3.49 -15.26 -9.06
C ILE A 44 -2.02 -14.83 -8.96
N CYS A 45 -1.09 -15.79 -8.93
CA CYS A 45 0.36 -15.56 -8.89
C CYS A 45 1.07 -16.06 -10.15
N ASP A 46 0.34 -16.41 -11.21
CA ASP A 46 0.92 -16.99 -12.43
C ASP A 46 1.67 -15.93 -13.24
N ARG A 47 3.00 -16.09 -13.31
CA ARG A 47 3.89 -15.20 -14.06
C ARG A 47 3.61 -15.15 -15.56
N ASN A 48 2.92 -16.15 -16.11
CA ASN A 48 2.55 -16.18 -17.53
C ASN A 48 1.34 -15.32 -17.85
N TYR A 49 0.68 -14.73 -16.84
CA TYR A 49 -0.48 -13.86 -17.04
C TYR A 49 -0.08 -12.38 -17.06
N ILE A 50 -0.96 -11.54 -17.59
CA ILE A 50 -0.84 -10.09 -17.49
C ILE A 50 -1.54 -9.67 -16.19
N HIS A 51 -0.82 -8.98 -15.31
CA HIS A 51 -1.34 -8.50 -14.04
C HIS A 51 -1.71 -7.02 -14.13
N LEU A 52 -2.99 -6.71 -13.92
CA LEU A 52 -3.51 -5.33 -13.88
C LEU A 52 -3.59 -4.90 -12.43
N TRP A 53 -2.96 -3.79 -12.09
CA TRP A 53 -2.91 -3.24 -10.74
C TRP A 53 -3.55 -1.87 -10.72
N GLU A 54 -4.69 -1.76 -10.06
CA GLU A 54 -5.27 -0.46 -9.77
C GLU A 54 -4.63 0.15 -8.53
N THR A 55 -4.25 1.42 -8.60
CA THR A 55 -3.51 2.10 -7.54
C THR A 55 -3.96 3.55 -7.40
N ASP A 56 -4.08 4.02 -6.15
CA ASP A 56 -4.29 5.43 -5.82
C ASP A 56 -2.97 6.22 -5.73
N ALA A 57 -1.84 5.56 -6.03
CA ALA A 57 -0.49 6.11 -5.94
C ALA A 57 -0.20 6.83 -4.62
N ASP A 58 -0.86 6.47 -3.51
CA ASP A 58 -0.44 6.92 -2.20
C ASP A 58 0.90 6.28 -1.80
N LEU A 59 1.51 6.73 -0.70
CA LEU A 59 2.87 6.33 -0.35
C LEU A 59 3.03 4.81 -0.22
N ASP A 60 2.09 4.13 0.43
CA ASP A 60 2.09 2.67 0.56
C ASP A 60 1.91 1.97 -0.79
N SER A 61 1.00 2.47 -1.62
CA SER A 61 0.76 1.99 -2.97
C SER A 61 1.99 2.14 -3.87
N LEU A 62 2.73 3.24 -3.74
CA LEU A 62 3.98 3.46 -4.46
C LEU A 62 5.09 2.53 -3.98
N LEU A 63 5.17 2.23 -2.68
CA LEU A 63 6.14 1.25 -2.15
C LEU A 63 5.82 -0.17 -2.63
N HIS A 64 4.55 -0.53 -2.70
CA HIS A 64 4.12 -1.76 -3.32
C HIS A 64 4.49 -1.80 -4.82
N ILE A 65 4.30 -0.70 -5.56
CA ILE A 65 4.73 -0.62 -6.97
C ILE A 65 6.25 -0.73 -7.10
N ALA A 66 7.02 -0.10 -6.20
CA ALA A 66 8.48 -0.23 -6.19
C ALA A 66 8.92 -1.69 -6.07
N TYR A 67 8.27 -2.44 -5.18
CA TYR A 67 8.44 -3.88 -5.08
C TYR A 67 8.08 -4.60 -6.39
N LEU A 68 6.93 -4.29 -7.01
CA LEU A 68 6.54 -4.91 -8.29
C LEU A 68 7.55 -4.63 -9.42
N ILE A 69 8.07 -3.40 -9.50
CA ILE A 69 9.07 -3.02 -10.51
C ILE A 69 10.35 -3.84 -10.30
N ASP A 70 10.86 -3.92 -9.07
CA ASP A 70 12.06 -4.71 -8.78
C ASP A 70 11.87 -6.20 -9.08
N GLN A 71 10.72 -6.77 -8.69
CA GLN A 71 10.39 -8.16 -9.00
C GLN A 71 10.39 -8.38 -10.51
N THR A 72 9.68 -7.55 -11.27
CA THR A 72 9.61 -7.64 -12.74
C THR A 72 11.00 -7.66 -13.40
N GLN A 73 11.92 -6.85 -12.89
CA GLN A 73 13.29 -6.78 -13.42
C GLN A 73 14.15 -7.98 -13.03
N THR A 74 13.91 -8.60 -11.88
CA THR A 74 14.79 -9.65 -11.32
C THR A 74 14.32 -11.06 -11.63
N THR A 75 13.03 -11.24 -11.97
CA THR A 75 12.41 -12.56 -12.19
C THR A 75 12.36 -12.99 -13.65
N SER A 76 12.82 -12.16 -14.58
CA SER A 76 12.83 -12.46 -16.02
C SER A 76 13.63 -13.74 -16.29
N ARG A 77 12.97 -14.78 -16.82
CA ARG A 77 13.58 -16.10 -17.05
C ARG A 77 14.05 -16.25 -18.49
N TYR A 78 15.33 -16.50 -18.68
CA TYR A 78 15.87 -16.95 -19.95
C TYR A 78 15.43 -18.41 -20.22
N ILE A 79 14.71 -18.64 -21.31
CA ILE A 79 14.35 -19.98 -21.79
C ILE A 79 15.23 -20.28 -23.02
N PRO A 80 16.28 -21.11 -22.89
CA PRO A 80 17.07 -21.52 -24.04
C PRO A 80 16.17 -22.28 -25.03
N GLN A 81 16.29 -21.95 -26.32
CA GLN A 81 15.65 -22.69 -27.41
C GLN A 81 16.72 -23.35 -28.28
N ILE A 82 16.52 -24.60 -28.65
CA ILE A 82 17.44 -25.33 -29.53
C ILE A 82 17.26 -24.76 -30.96
N GLY A 83 18.31 -24.15 -31.50
CA GLY A 83 18.32 -23.61 -32.88
C GLY A 83 17.81 -22.17 -33.05
N ALA A 84 17.49 -21.46 -31.96
CA ALA A 84 17.11 -20.05 -31.99
C ALA A 84 17.67 -19.30 -30.76
N ASN A 85 17.72 -17.97 -30.82
CA ASN A 85 18.02 -17.16 -29.64
C ASN A 85 16.95 -17.44 -28.56
N GLY A 86 17.38 -17.89 -27.38
CA GLY A 86 16.47 -18.20 -26.27
C GLY A 86 15.53 -17.04 -25.93
N LYS A 87 14.29 -17.37 -25.55
CA LYS A 87 13.24 -16.38 -25.26
C LYS A 87 13.25 -16.05 -23.77
N SER A 88 13.37 -14.76 -23.44
CA SER A 88 13.13 -14.31 -22.07
C SER A 88 11.62 -14.19 -21.83
N VAL A 89 11.07 -14.87 -20.83
CA VAL A 89 9.70 -14.65 -20.37
C VAL A 89 9.77 -13.71 -19.18
N SER A 90 9.28 -12.48 -19.40
CA SER A 90 9.25 -11.45 -18.37
C SER A 90 7.88 -11.39 -17.70
N ASP A 91 7.86 -11.01 -16.43
CA ASP A 91 6.63 -10.67 -15.72
C ASP A 91 5.99 -9.43 -16.38
N CYS A 92 4.65 -9.32 -16.36
CA CYS A 92 3.96 -8.25 -17.09
C CYS A 92 2.97 -7.53 -16.19
N ASN A 93 3.16 -6.23 -16.05
CA ASN A 93 2.38 -5.42 -15.12
C ASN A 93 1.80 -4.20 -15.83
N ILE A 94 0.48 -4.06 -15.77
CA ILE A 94 -0.23 -2.84 -16.16
C ILE A 94 -0.63 -2.12 -14.88
N LEU A 95 -0.15 -0.90 -14.69
CA LEU A 95 -0.46 -0.06 -13.52
C LEU A 95 -1.52 0.97 -13.92
N ILE A 96 -2.73 0.88 -13.36
CA ILE A 96 -3.84 1.79 -13.62
C ILE A 96 -3.87 2.85 -12.52
N ALA A 97 -3.52 4.08 -12.87
CA ALA A 97 -3.49 5.22 -11.96
C ALA A 97 -4.89 5.77 -11.72
N GLN A 98 -5.49 5.53 -10.55
CA GLN A 98 -6.72 6.19 -10.15
C GLN A 98 -6.42 7.66 -9.87
N GLU A 99 -6.96 8.57 -10.67
CA GLU A 99 -6.72 10.00 -10.48
C GLU A 99 -7.47 10.56 -9.27
N GLU A 100 -6.87 11.55 -8.62
CA GLU A 100 -7.44 12.24 -7.45
C GLU A 100 -7.35 13.76 -7.64
N THR A 101 -8.29 14.50 -7.03
CA THR A 101 -8.27 15.96 -7.08
C THR A 101 -7.02 16.49 -6.40
N GLY A 102 -6.22 17.29 -7.11
CA GLY A 102 -5.01 17.93 -6.58
C GLY A 102 -3.74 17.07 -6.64
N ARG A 103 -3.79 15.89 -7.26
CA ARG A 103 -2.63 14.98 -7.34
C ARG A 103 -2.64 14.19 -8.66
N ASP A 104 -1.61 14.37 -9.50
CA ASP A 104 -1.43 13.63 -10.76
C ASP A 104 -0.81 12.26 -10.45
N ASN A 105 -1.68 11.27 -10.27
CA ASN A 105 -1.24 9.93 -9.86
C ASN A 105 -0.54 9.19 -11.00
N PHE A 106 -0.97 9.40 -12.24
CA PHE A 106 -0.29 8.87 -13.41
C PHE A 106 1.17 9.33 -13.47
N LYS A 107 1.40 10.65 -13.34
CA LYS A 107 2.76 11.21 -13.37
C LYS A 107 3.62 10.66 -12.25
N ARG A 108 3.09 10.53 -11.03
CA ARG A 108 3.85 10.00 -9.88
C ARG A 108 4.30 8.56 -10.08
N ILE A 109 3.46 7.72 -10.71
CA ILE A 109 3.84 6.34 -11.04
C ILE A 109 4.89 6.33 -12.15
N CYS A 110 4.73 7.14 -13.20
CA CYS A 110 5.73 7.27 -14.27
C CYS A 110 7.09 7.71 -13.70
N GLU A 111 7.12 8.75 -12.86
CA GLU A 111 8.33 9.22 -12.16
C GLU A 111 8.96 8.12 -11.30
N LEU A 112 8.16 7.28 -10.63
CA LEU A 112 8.65 6.14 -9.86
C LEU A 112 9.27 5.06 -10.74
N VAL A 113 8.61 4.71 -11.86
CA VAL A 113 9.13 3.72 -12.81
C VAL A 113 10.45 4.22 -13.40
N GLU A 114 10.53 5.49 -13.81
CA GLU A 114 11.77 6.10 -14.30
C GLU A 114 12.87 6.11 -13.24
N HIS A 115 12.53 6.48 -12.01
CA HIS A 115 13.45 6.49 -10.87
C HIS A 115 14.06 5.12 -10.60
N ILE A 116 13.25 4.06 -10.58
CA ILE A 116 13.74 2.71 -10.27
C ILE A 116 14.42 2.07 -11.48
N THR A 117 13.83 2.22 -12.66
CA THR A 117 14.31 1.52 -13.87
C THR A 117 15.44 2.26 -14.58
N GLN A 118 15.60 3.57 -14.33
CA GLN A 118 16.52 4.47 -15.05
C GLN A 118 16.25 4.50 -16.56
N LYS A 119 15.00 4.26 -16.96
CA LYS A 119 14.55 4.26 -18.36
C LYS A 119 13.38 5.21 -18.54
N SER A 120 13.41 6.00 -19.61
CA SER A 120 12.27 6.78 -20.07
C SER A 120 11.22 5.88 -20.70
N GLY A 121 9.96 6.28 -20.58
CA GLY A 121 8.84 5.54 -21.16
C GLY A 121 8.52 6.00 -22.58
N ASN A 122 7.81 5.15 -23.32
CA ASN A 122 7.25 5.47 -24.63
C ASN A 122 5.77 5.88 -24.48
N PRO A 123 5.37 7.07 -24.93
CA PRO A 123 3.98 7.51 -24.85
C PRO A 123 3.10 6.86 -25.91
N HIS A 124 1.88 6.49 -25.50
CA HIS A 124 0.80 5.97 -26.34
C HIS A 124 -0.52 6.65 -25.95
N SER A 125 -1.53 6.57 -26.83
CA SER A 125 -2.87 7.13 -26.59
C SER A 125 -2.81 8.59 -26.10
N ASP A 126 -2.15 9.45 -26.89
CA ASP A 126 -1.95 10.88 -26.60
C ASP A 126 -1.26 11.15 -25.25
N GLY A 127 -0.37 10.26 -24.83
CA GLY A 127 0.38 10.38 -23.57
C GLY A 127 -0.41 9.94 -22.33
N HIS A 128 -1.59 9.34 -22.50
CA HIS A 128 -2.36 8.75 -21.39
C HIS A 128 -1.98 7.30 -21.06
N VAL A 129 -1.08 6.71 -21.85
CA VAL A 129 -0.46 5.42 -21.59
C VAL A 129 1.04 5.58 -21.78
N MET A 130 1.84 5.10 -20.81
CA MET A 130 3.30 5.11 -20.88
C MET A 130 3.84 3.68 -20.77
N ALA A 131 4.60 3.24 -21.76
CA ALA A 131 5.21 1.91 -21.78
C ALA A 131 6.70 1.97 -21.41
N TYR A 132 7.10 1.21 -20.39
CA TYR A 132 8.47 1.07 -19.87
C TYR A 132 9.02 -0.36 -20.02
N GLU A 133 8.29 -1.21 -20.75
CA GLU A 133 8.56 -2.62 -21.08
C GLU A 133 9.38 -3.42 -20.06
N PRO A 134 8.74 -4.37 -19.33
CA PRO A 134 7.40 -4.95 -19.53
C PRO A 134 6.31 -4.29 -18.65
N ILE A 135 6.55 -3.06 -18.17
CA ILE A 135 5.62 -2.31 -17.32
C ILE A 135 4.90 -1.27 -18.16
N VAL A 136 3.57 -1.20 -18.07
CA VAL A 136 2.77 -0.16 -18.74
C VAL A 136 1.95 0.60 -17.70
N VAL A 137 2.04 1.92 -17.70
CA VAL A 137 1.25 2.80 -16.84
C VAL A 137 0.10 3.37 -17.64
N VAL A 138 -1.11 3.33 -17.09
CA VAL A 138 -2.35 3.81 -17.72
C VAL A 138 -2.96 4.90 -16.86
N ARG A 139 -3.24 6.06 -17.44
CA ARG A 139 -3.99 7.13 -16.77
C ARG A 139 -5.45 6.75 -16.64
N GLY A 140 -5.90 6.56 -15.41
CA GLY A 140 -7.29 6.32 -15.05
C GLY A 140 -8.08 7.63 -14.92
N PHE A 141 -9.08 7.62 -14.05
CA PHE A 141 -9.94 8.76 -13.75
C PHE A 141 -10.42 8.71 -12.30
N ASN A 142 -10.89 9.84 -11.77
CA ASN A 142 -11.47 9.91 -10.43
C ASN A 142 -12.92 9.43 -10.44
N TYR A 143 -13.14 8.15 -10.17
CA TYR A 143 -14.49 7.59 -10.04
C TYR A 143 -15.08 7.72 -8.63
N THR A 144 -14.30 8.17 -7.64
CA THR A 144 -14.73 8.30 -6.24
C THR A 144 -15.67 9.49 -5.98
N ASN A 145 -15.52 10.59 -6.73
CA ASN A 145 -16.37 11.79 -6.59
C ASN A 145 -17.42 11.93 -7.71
N LYS A 146 -17.28 11.16 -8.79
CA LYS A 146 -18.13 11.25 -9.99
C LYS A 146 -19.18 10.15 -10.08
N CYS A 147 -19.37 9.36 -9.03
CA CYS A 147 -20.22 8.19 -9.05
C CYS A 147 -21.71 8.57 -8.91
N PRO A 148 -22.57 8.23 -9.89
CA PRO A 148 -24.01 8.45 -9.77
C PRO A 148 -24.64 7.52 -8.73
N ILE A 149 -25.84 7.89 -8.28
CA ILE A 149 -26.55 7.21 -7.21
C ILE A 149 -27.07 5.81 -7.64
N ASP A 150 -26.93 5.43 -8.89
CA ASP A 150 -27.48 4.18 -9.46
C ASP A 150 -26.40 3.21 -9.98
N GLY A 151 -25.12 3.47 -9.68
CA GLY A 151 -24.01 2.60 -10.11
C GLY A 151 -23.71 2.65 -11.61
N THR A 152 -24.40 3.51 -12.37
CA THR A 152 -24.18 3.69 -13.81
C THR A 152 -23.48 5.02 -14.06
N TYR A 153 -22.44 5.06 -14.89
CA TYR A 153 -21.83 6.33 -15.28
C TYR A 153 -22.71 7.04 -16.31
N ILE A 154 -22.93 8.34 -16.14
CA ILE A 154 -23.72 9.18 -17.06
C ILE A 154 -22.91 10.40 -17.52
N GLY A 155 -23.31 11.00 -18.65
CA GLY A 155 -22.76 12.25 -19.13
C GLY A 155 -21.23 12.22 -19.37
N SER A 156 -20.53 13.22 -18.83
CA SER A 156 -19.06 13.32 -18.96
C SER A 156 -18.32 12.19 -18.24
N THR A 157 -18.85 11.68 -17.13
CA THR A 157 -18.22 10.56 -16.41
C THR A 157 -18.25 9.27 -17.22
N LEU A 158 -19.30 9.03 -18.01
CA LEU A 158 -19.36 7.88 -18.90
C LEU A 158 -18.24 7.94 -19.95
N LYS A 159 -18.07 9.09 -20.59
CA LYS A 159 -17.00 9.32 -21.57
C LYS A 159 -15.61 9.12 -20.95
N ASP A 160 -15.40 9.62 -19.73
CA ASP A 160 -14.15 9.41 -19.00
C ASP A 160 -13.91 7.90 -18.76
N ALA A 161 -14.93 7.16 -18.31
CA ALA A 161 -14.82 5.72 -18.05
C ALA A 161 -14.55 4.91 -19.32
N GLU A 162 -15.24 5.21 -20.43
CA GLU A 162 -15.02 4.58 -21.74
C GLU A 162 -13.61 4.88 -22.30
N ALA A 163 -13.11 6.10 -22.11
CA ALA A 163 -11.74 6.44 -22.47
C ALA A 163 -10.73 5.60 -21.67
N VAL A 164 -10.97 5.36 -20.38
CA VAL A 164 -10.10 4.50 -19.57
C VAL A 164 -10.18 3.03 -20.01
N VAL A 165 -11.37 2.51 -20.33
CA VAL A 165 -11.52 1.16 -20.93
C VAL A 165 -10.66 1.04 -22.19
N THR A 166 -10.73 2.05 -23.06
CA THR A 166 -9.95 2.09 -24.32
C THR A 166 -8.45 2.09 -24.05
N ARG A 167 -7.96 2.90 -23.11
CA ARG A 167 -6.54 2.94 -22.74
C ARG A 167 -6.04 1.62 -22.15
N ILE A 168 -6.83 0.97 -21.29
CA ILE A 168 -6.49 -0.35 -20.73
C ILE A 168 -6.42 -1.39 -21.85
N ASN A 169 -7.37 -1.37 -22.79
CA ASN A 169 -7.37 -2.28 -23.94
C ASN A 169 -6.13 -2.06 -24.83
N SER A 170 -5.72 -0.81 -25.06
CA SER A 170 -4.47 -0.49 -25.76
C SER A 170 -3.26 -1.04 -25.02
N ALA A 171 -3.18 -0.88 -23.70
CA ALA A 171 -2.09 -1.42 -22.88
C ALA A 171 -2.03 -2.96 -22.93
N LEU A 172 -3.19 -3.63 -22.91
CA LEU A 172 -3.31 -5.07 -23.09
C LEU A 172 -2.84 -5.53 -24.47
N LEU A 173 -3.13 -4.80 -25.53
CA LEU A 173 -2.64 -5.11 -26.88
C LEU A 173 -1.12 -4.97 -26.98
N ILE A 174 -0.56 -3.89 -26.40
CA ILE A 174 0.89 -3.65 -26.36
C ILE A 174 1.58 -4.85 -25.69
N LEU A 175 1.20 -5.20 -24.47
CA LEU A 175 1.86 -6.30 -23.75
C LEU A 175 1.52 -7.68 -24.32
N GLY A 176 0.25 -7.93 -24.69
CA GLY A 176 -0.22 -9.21 -25.17
C GLY A 176 0.44 -9.63 -26.48
N SER A 177 0.57 -8.70 -27.44
CA SER A 177 1.25 -8.97 -28.72
C SER A 177 2.75 -9.20 -28.55
N MET A 178 3.40 -8.38 -27.73
CA MET A 178 4.84 -8.46 -27.49
C MET A 178 5.25 -9.73 -26.74
N LEU A 179 4.45 -10.15 -25.76
CA LEU A 179 4.86 -11.18 -24.79
C LEU A 179 4.11 -12.50 -24.99
N GLN A 180 3.17 -12.56 -25.94
CA GLN A 180 2.35 -13.73 -26.26
C GLN A 180 1.59 -14.25 -25.05
N LYS A 181 1.04 -13.34 -24.24
CA LYS A 181 0.22 -13.65 -23.06
C LYS A 181 -1.25 -13.38 -23.38
N ASP A 182 -2.12 -14.31 -23.01
CA ASP A 182 -3.55 -14.31 -23.37
C ASP A 182 -4.49 -14.32 -22.15
N LYS A 183 -3.96 -14.41 -20.92
CA LYS A 183 -4.73 -14.43 -19.68
C LYS A 183 -4.46 -13.21 -18.80
N ILE A 184 -5.49 -12.82 -18.05
CA ILE A 184 -5.52 -11.58 -17.26
C ILE A 184 -5.92 -11.87 -15.81
N VAL A 185 -5.11 -11.36 -14.87
CA VAL A 185 -5.45 -11.25 -13.45
C VAL A 185 -5.55 -9.77 -13.09
N TRP A 186 -6.63 -9.36 -12.42
CA TRP A 186 -6.79 -7.98 -11.97
C TRP A 186 -6.74 -7.86 -10.46
N HIS A 187 -5.74 -7.15 -9.98
CA HIS A 187 -5.60 -6.68 -8.62
C HIS A 187 -6.27 -5.31 -8.43
N HIS A 188 -7.52 -5.36 -8.01
CA HIS A 188 -8.42 -4.22 -7.88
C HIS A 188 -8.38 -3.61 -6.48
N GLY A 189 -8.70 -2.31 -6.39
CA GLY A 189 -8.84 -1.57 -5.15
C GLY A 189 -10.13 -1.90 -4.38
N PRO A 190 -10.45 -1.10 -3.35
CA PRO A 190 -11.59 -1.34 -2.47
C PRO A 190 -12.95 -1.01 -3.09
N VAL A 191 -13.02 -0.35 -4.27
CA VAL A 191 -14.27 0.17 -4.86
C VAL A 191 -14.54 -0.47 -6.23
N VAL A 192 -15.43 -1.47 -6.28
CA VAL A 192 -15.56 -2.40 -7.41
C VAL A 192 -16.34 -1.86 -8.61
N LYS A 193 -16.87 -0.63 -8.53
CA LYS A 193 -17.74 -0.06 -9.56
C LYS A 193 -17.08 0.02 -10.93
N PHE A 194 -15.83 0.50 -10.97
CA PHE A 194 -15.11 0.58 -12.25
C PHE A 194 -14.74 -0.81 -12.78
N LEU A 195 -14.42 -1.78 -11.91
CA LEU A 195 -14.22 -3.17 -12.32
C LEU A 195 -15.48 -3.74 -13.00
N ASN A 196 -16.66 -3.59 -12.37
CA ASN A 196 -17.93 -4.02 -12.96
C ASN A 196 -18.18 -3.34 -14.31
N PHE A 197 -17.95 -2.02 -14.39
CA PHE A 197 -18.08 -1.27 -15.63
C PHE A 197 -17.14 -1.80 -16.72
N TYR A 198 -15.86 -1.99 -16.40
CA TYR A 198 -14.86 -2.48 -17.34
C TYR A 198 -15.21 -3.87 -17.85
N LEU A 199 -15.56 -4.82 -16.98
CA LEU A 199 -15.91 -6.18 -17.38
C LEU A 199 -17.11 -6.20 -18.34
N LYS A 200 -18.07 -5.28 -18.17
CA LYS A 200 -19.24 -5.13 -19.05
C LYS A 200 -18.93 -4.45 -20.39
N HIS A 201 -17.99 -3.51 -20.44
CA HIS A 201 -17.74 -2.66 -21.62
C HIS A 201 -16.41 -2.93 -22.33
N THR A 202 -15.55 -3.80 -21.79
CA THR A 202 -14.33 -4.22 -22.48
C THR A 202 -14.66 -5.15 -23.65
N ALA A 203 -13.72 -5.24 -24.60
CA ALA A 203 -13.85 -6.07 -25.79
C ALA A 203 -13.94 -7.56 -25.42
N PRO A 204 -14.72 -8.38 -26.16
CA PRO A 204 -14.92 -9.79 -25.83
C PRO A 204 -13.63 -10.60 -25.64
N GLN A 205 -12.61 -10.33 -26.45
CA GLN A 205 -11.30 -10.99 -26.35
C GLN A 205 -10.63 -10.79 -24.98
N PHE A 206 -10.72 -9.59 -24.40
CA PHE A 206 -10.16 -9.30 -23.08
C PHE A 206 -11.08 -9.80 -21.98
N ARG A 207 -12.40 -9.68 -22.15
CA ARG A 207 -13.37 -10.24 -21.21
C ARG A 207 -13.17 -11.73 -20.99
N ASN A 208 -12.95 -12.49 -22.07
CA ASN A 208 -12.73 -13.94 -22.04
C ASN A 208 -11.31 -14.33 -21.61
N ALA A 209 -10.39 -13.37 -21.53
CA ALA A 209 -9.02 -13.57 -21.05
C ALA A 209 -8.92 -13.51 -19.52
N PHE A 210 -9.90 -12.93 -18.81
CA PHE A 210 -9.89 -12.92 -17.35
C PHE A 210 -9.93 -14.32 -16.77
N VAL A 211 -9.12 -14.56 -15.75
CA VAL A 211 -9.09 -15.81 -15.00
C VAL A 211 -9.35 -15.61 -13.51
N ALA A 212 -9.01 -14.45 -12.96
CA ALA A 212 -9.24 -14.11 -11.56
C ALA A 212 -9.16 -12.60 -11.29
N VAL A 213 -9.71 -12.21 -10.15
CA VAL A 213 -9.61 -10.88 -9.57
C VAL A 213 -9.11 -11.00 -8.12
N THR A 214 -8.31 -10.06 -7.64
CA THR A 214 -8.10 -9.85 -6.20
C THR A 214 -8.65 -8.49 -5.80
N ILE A 215 -9.36 -8.39 -4.68
CA ILE A 215 -9.97 -7.15 -4.20
C ILE A 215 -9.34 -6.80 -2.85
N THR A 216 -8.63 -5.68 -2.83
CA THR A 216 -7.87 -5.25 -1.64
C THR A 216 -8.65 -4.27 -0.79
N SER A 217 -8.69 -4.53 0.51
CA SER A 217 -9.21 -3.61 1.53
C SER A 217 -10.64 -3.15 1.29
N LEU A 218 -11.49 -3.92 0.60
CA LEU A 218 -12.94 -3.66 0.57
C LEU A 218 -13.57 -3.96 1.94
N MET A 219 -13.13 -5.07 2.55
CA MET A 219 -13.48 -5.49 3.89
C MET A 219 -12.23 -5.54 4.76
N GLU A 220 -12.42 -5.39 6.06
CA GLU A 220 -11.41 -5.62 7.08
C GLU A 220 -11.75 -6.92 7.80
N PHE A 221 -10.85 -7.91 7.72
CA PHE A 221 -11.05 -9.23 8.30
C PHE A 221 -10.37 -9.29 9.66
N GLY A 222 -10.92 -8.55 10.63
CA GLY A 222 -10.42 -8.54 11.99
C GLY A 222 -10.60 -9.89 12.70
N LEU A 223 -9.72 -10.16 13.67
CA LEU A 223 -9.77 -11.37 14.51
C LEU A 223 -11.12 -11.55 15.21
N LYS A 224 -11.76 -10.44 15.61
CA LYS A 224 -13.03 -10.45 16.38
C LYS A 224 -14.25 -9.99 15.59
N SER A 225 -14.06 -9.34 14.44
CA SER A 225 -15.14 -8.74 13.67
C SER A 225 -14.75 -8.58 12.21
N ILE A 226 -15.75 -8.64 11.34
CA ILE A 226 -15.64 -8.29 9.94
C ILE A 226 -16.39 -6.99 9.71
N SER A 227 -15.73 -6.04 9.06
CA SER A 227 -16.28 -4.73 8.74
C SER A 227 -16.04 -4.38 7.27
N ILE A 228 -16.81 -3.43 6.76
CA ILE A 228 -16.47 -2.74 5.51
C ILE A 228 -15.46 -1.65 5.84
N SER A 229 -14.37 -1.56 5.08
CA SER A 229 -13.37 -0.51 5.28
C SER A 229 -13.93 0.88 4.93
N GLU A 230 -13.29 1.96 5.39
CA GLU A 230 -13.73 3.32 5.04
C GLU A 230 -13.80 3.58 3.53
N LYS A 231 -12.83 3.07 2.76
CA LYS A 231 -12.87 3.16 1.28
C LYS A 231 -13.93 2.22 0.70
N GLY A 232 -14.13 1.05 1.29
CA GLY A 232 -15.13 0.05 0.88
C GLY A 232 -16.58 0.51 1.04
N LYS A 233 -16.87 1.44 1.96
CA LYS A 233 -18.22 2.03 2.16
C LYS A 233 -18.74 2.79 0.94
N LYS A 234 -17.88 3.08 -0.04
CA LYS A 234 -18.27 3.71 -1.31
C LYS A 234 -18.99 2.73 -2.26
N ASN A 235 -18.95 1.43 -1.97
CA ASN A 235 -19.75 0.42 -2.65
C ASN A 235 -21.16 0.35 -2.06
N ARG A 236 -22.12 0.00 -2.91
CA ARG A 236 -23.50 -0.34 -2.58
C ARG A 236 -23.68 -1.85 -2.66
N SER A 237 -24.73 -2.37 -2.04
CA SER A 237 -25.05 -3.80 -2.13
C SER A 237 -25.20 -4.27 -3.58
N CYS A 238 -25.85 -3.48 -4.44
CA CYS A 238 -26.01 -3.79 -5.86
C CYS A 238 -24.68 -3.92 -6.63
N ASP A 239 -23.64 -3.17 -6.24
CA ASP A 239 -22.33 -3.27 -6.89
C ASP A 239 -21.68 -4.65 -6.60
N LEU A 240 -21.90 -5.17 -5.40
CA LEU A 240 -21.33 -6.44 -4.94
C LEU A 240 -22.12 -7.65 -5.47
N GLU A 241 -23.44 -7.50 -5.60
CA GLU A 241 -24.31 -8.45 -6.30
C GLU A 241 -23.94 -8.55 -7.78
N GLN A 242 -23.77 -7.42 -8.46
CA GLN A 242 -23.35 -7.37 -9.86
C GLN A 242 -21.95 -8.00 -10.05
N LEU A 243 -21.03 -7.76 -9.12
CA LEU A 243 -19.73 -8.43 -9.14
C LEU A 243 -19.90 -9.95 -9.07
N SER A 244 -20.70 -10.46 -8.12
CA SER A 244 -20.98 -11.90 -7.98
C SER A 244 -21.56 -12.50 -9.27
N GLU A 245 -22.57 -11.85 -9.85
CA GLU A 245 -23.19 -12.27 -11.12
C GLU A 245 -22.17 -12.30 -12.27
N THR A 246 -21.33 -11.26 -12.37
CA THR A 246 -20.31 -11.14 -13.42
C THR A 246 -19.26 -12.24 -13.28
N LEU A 247 -18.76 -12.49 -12.06
CA LEU A 247 -17.76 -13.54 -11.80
C LEU A 247 -18.32 -14.93 -12.16
N ASN A 248 -19.57 -15.22 -11.80
CA ASN A 248 -20.24 -16.48 -12.14
C ASN A 248 -20.42 -16.64 -13.66
N THR A 249 -20.86 -15.57 -14.34
CA THR A 249 -21.05 -15.57 -15.80
C THR A 249 -19.72 -15.84 -16.54
N LEU A 250 -18.65 -15.20 -16.09
CA LEU A 250 -17.31 -15.37 -16.66
C LEU A 250 -16.61 -16.64 -16.17
N LYS A 251 -17.19 -17.36 -15.20
CA LYS A 251 -16.59 -18.54 -14.54
C LYS A 251 -15.20 -18.26 -13.95
N ILE A 252 -15.01 -17.06 -13.43
CA ILE A 252 -13.79 -16.64 -12.72
C ILE A 252 -14.09 -16.47 -11.23
N PHE A 253 -13.09 -16.07 -10.46
CA PHE A 253 -13.25 -15.83 -9.04
C PHE A 253 -12.59 -14.55 -8.56
N ALA A 254 -13.07 -14.04 -7.42
CA ALA A 254 -12.45 -12.94 -6.70
C ALA A 254 -11.88 -13.41 -5.36
N VAL A 255 -10.67 -12.94 -5.04
CA VAL A 255 -10.00 -13.16 -3.75
C VAL A 255 -9.99 -11.85 -2.97
N PHE A 256 -10.63 -11.82 -1.81
CA PHE A 256 -10.56 -10.68 -0.90
C PHE A 256 -9.29 -10.77 -0.06
N ILE A 257 -8.53 -9.68 -0.04
CA ILE A 257 -7.28 -9.53 0.72
C ILE A 257 -7.31 -8.25 1.55
N ASP A 258 -6.82 -8.32 2.77
CA ASP A 258 -6.56 -7.14 3.62
C ASP A 258 -5.34 -7.40 4.50
N THR A 259 -4.87 -6.38 5.19
CA THR A 259 -3.72 -6.49 6.09
C THR A 259 -4.01 -7.38 7.29
N SER A 260 -5.23 -7.34 7.83
CA SER A 260 -5.61 -8.14 9.01
C SER A 260 -5.61 -9.63 8.71
N SER A 261 -6.20 -10.04 7.58
CA SER A 261 -6.14 -11.44 7.12
C SER A 261 -4.74 -11.92 6.75
N GLN A 262 -3.80 -11.00 6.59
CA GLN A 262 -2.40 -11.29 6.34
C GLN A 262 -1.50 -11.13 7.57
N LEU A 263 -2.05 -10.82 8.74
CA LEU A 263 -1.31 -10.61 9.99
C LEU A 263 -0.33 -9.42 9.92
N LEU A 264 -0.68 -8.38 9.14
CA LEU A 264 0.10 -7.15 8.94
C LEU A 264 -0.56 -5.96 9.67
N ASN A 265 -0.61 -6.04 11.01
CA ASN A 265 -1.40 -5.14 11.88
C ASN A 265 -0.61 -3.93 12.44
N ASN A 266 0.52 -3.58 11.83
CA ASN A 266 1.33 -2.43 12.25
C ASN A 266 1.16 -1.28 11.25
N GLN A 267 0.95 -0.05 11.75
CA GLN A 267 0.76 1.16 10.95
C GLN A 267 2.07 1.90 10.60
N TYR A 268 3.17 1.55 11.27
CA TYR A 268 4.45 2.23 11.14
C TYR A 268 5.32 1.59 10.05
N LEU A 269 5.61 2.34 8.98
CA LEU A 269 6.36 1.83 7.84
C LEU A 269 7.73 1.27 8.20
N ASN A 270 8.43 1.90 9.15
CA ASN A 270 9.75 1.44 9.61
C ASN A 270 9.72 0.06 10.27
N SER A 271 8.54 -0.45 10.64
CA SER A 271 8.38 -1.82 11.11
C SER A 271 8.54 -2.82 9.97
N TYR A 272 8.14 -2.48 8.76
CA TYR A 272 8.22 -3.37 7.59
C TYR A 272 9.40 -3.05 6.67
N VAL A 273 9.82 -1.78 6.59
CA VAL A 273 10.96 -1.34 5.80
C VAL A 273 12.04 -0.89 6.77
N TYR A 274 12.88 -1.84 7.18
CA TYR A 274 13.94 -1.57 8.13
C TYR A 274 14.88 -0.49 7.58
N TRP A 275 15.32 0.45 8.42
CA TRP A 275 16.09 1.64 8.02
C TRP A 275 15.41 2.50 6.93
N TRP A 276 14.07 2.60 6.94
CA TRP A 276 13.34 3.49 6.02
C TRP A 276 13.94 4.91 5.93
N GLY A 277 14.28 5.52 7.08
CA GLY A 277 14.90 6.85 7.13
C GLY A 277 16.21 6.95 6.35
N TYR A 278 16.90 5.83 6.14
CA TYR A 278 18.10 5.75 5.31
C TYR A 278 17.77 5.45 3.84
N TYR A 279 16.92 4.46 3.56
CA TYR A 279 16.71 3.93 2.21
C TYR A 279 15.59 4.57 1.38
N HIS A 280 14.80 5.48 1.93
CA HIS A 280 13.67 6.12 1.24
C HIS A 280 14.00 6.67 -0.17
N GLN A 281 15.21 7.16 -0.40
CA GLN A 281 15.66 7.72 -1.70
C GLN A 281 15.93 6.66 -2.76
N ALA A 282 16.26 5.42 -2.37
CA ALA A 282 16.29 4.32 -3.33
C ALA A 282 14.89 3.97 -3.79
N LEU A 283 13.93 3.94 -2.85
CA LEU A 283 12.59 3.44 -3.11
C LEU A 283 11.70 4.46 -3.82
N LEU A 284 11.92 5.76 -3.65
CA LEU A 284 11.03 6.80 -4.15
C LEU A 284 11.80 7.99 -4.76
N PRO A 285 11.25 8.63 -5.80
CA PRO A 285 11.78 9.89 -6.31
C PRO A 285 11.56 11.04 -5.31
N SER A 286 12.39 12.08 -5.42
CA SER A 286 12.38 13.26 -4.54
C SER A 286 11.07 14.04 -4.57
N THR A 287 10.39 14.08 -5.71
CA THR A 287 9.05 14.67 -5.87
C THR A 287 8.00 14.02 -4.95
N ILE A 288 8.22 12.76 -4.54
CA ILE A 288 7.32 12.00 -3.68
C ILE A 288 7.80 12.10 -2.22
N TYR A 289 9.02 11.65 -1.92
CA TYR A 289 9.42 11.48 -0.51
C TYR A 289 9.56 12.82 0.23
N LEU A 290 9.94 13.91 -0.44
CA LEU A 290 10.18 15.20 0.23
C LEU A 290 8.93 15.76 0.90
N ASN A 291 7.76 15.58 0.29
CA ASN A 291 6.49 16.03 0.86
C ASN A 291 6.15 15.27 2.15
N HIS A 292 6.43 13.97 2.19
CA HIS A 292 6.20 13.14 3.37
C HIS A 292 7.17 13.47 4.50
N ILE A 293 8.45 13.72 4.17
CA ILE A 293 9.46 14.17 5.13
C ILE A 293 9.08 15.53 5.72
N ALA A 294 8.66 16.47 4.88
CA ALA A 294 8.18 17.77 5.33
C ALA A 294 7.02 17.61 6.31
N SER A 295 6.03 16.79 5.99
CA SER A 295 4.89 16.55 6.88
C SER A 295 5.30 15.92 8.22
N GLY A 296 6.23 14.96 8.21
CA GLY A 296 6.75 14.36 9.43
C GLY A 296 7.56 15.34 10.30
N MET A 297 8.42 16.15 9.68
CA MET A 297 9.17 17.22 10.36
C MET A 297 8.25 18.26 11.00
N ASP A 298 7.23 18.70 10.28
CA ASP A 298 6.21 19.62 10.77
C ASP A 298 5.48 19.05 11.99
N HIS A 299 5.12 17.77 11.93
CA HIS A 299 4.38 17.10 12.99
C HIS A 299 5.22 16.89 14.26
N ILE A 300 6.49 16.49 14.14
CA ILE A 300 7.33 16.30 15.33
C ILE A 300 7.62 17.63 16.05
N VAL A 301 7.83 18.71 15.30
CA VAL A 301 7.94 20.06 15.85
C VAL A 301 6.66 20.43 16.60
N MET A 302 5.51 20.29 15.94
CA MET A 302 4.22 20.60 16.54
C MET A 302 3.97 19.79 17.82
N HIS A 303 4.34 18.51 17.84
CA HIS A 303 4.24 17.66 19.02
C HIS A 303 5.12 18.17 20.18
N CYS A 304 6.40 18.46 19.93
CA CYS A 304 7.32 18.96 20.96
C CYS A 304 6.85 20.29 21.56
N PHE A 305 6.33 21.21 20.73
CA PHE A 305 5.82 22.50 21.20
C PHE A 305 4.44 22.40 21.88
N ARG A 306 3.63 21.39 21.55
CA ARG A 306 2.41 21.04 22.30
C ARG A 306 2.74 20.52 23.71
N LEU A 307 3.74 19.64 23.83
CA LEU A 307 4.26 19.19 25.13
C LEU A 307 4.76 20.38 25.96
N LEU A 308 5.50 21.31 25.36
CA LEU A 308 5.91 22.56 26.01
C LEU A 308 4.71 23.37 26.49
N GLY A 309 3.69 23.51 25.65
CA GLY A 309 2.43 24.17 25.97
C GLY A 309 1.76 23.59 27.22
N ALA A 310 1.68 22.26 27.29
CA ALA A 310 1.10 21.55 28.43
C ALA A 310 1.97 21.68 29.70
N ALA A 311 3.28 21.44 29.58
CA ALA A 311 4.22 21.42 30.70
C ALA A 311 4.44 22.82 31.33
N GLU A 312 4.48 23.88 30.52
CA GLU A 312 4.68 25.26 30.99
C GLU A 312 3.37 26.07 31.06
N LYS A 313 2.21 25.45 30.76
CA LYS A 313 0.89 26.12 30.73
C LYS A 313 0.86 27.37 29.83
N LYS A 314 1.56 27.32 28.69
CA LYS A 314 1.68 28.45 27.75
C LYS A 314 0.44 28.60 26.88
N SER A 315 0.12 29.85 26.51
CA SER A 315 -0.88 30.15 25.48
C SER A 315 -0.36 29.79 24.08
N ALA A 316 -1.28 29.61 23.12
CA ALA A 316 -0.91 29.40 21.71
C ALA A 316 0.00 30.50 21.17
N SER A 317 -0.24 31.77 21.53
CA SER A 317 0.62 32.90 21.12
C SER A 317 2.04 32.76 21.66
N ALA A 318 2.21 32.45 22.94
CA ALA A 318 3.53 32.27 23.56
C ALA A 318 4.29 31.06 23.01
N ILE A 319 3.57 29.98 22.65
CA ILE A 319 4.15 28.80 21.99
C ILE A 319 4.66 29.18 20.60
N LEU A 320 3.86 29.92 19.82
CA LEU A 320 4.25 30.36 18.47
C LEU A 320 5.41 31.35 18.47
N GLU A 321 5.48 32.25 19.45
CA GLU A 321 6.63 33.15 19.63
C GLU A 321 7.90 32.35 19.91
N ALA A 322 7.82 31.37 20.83
CA ALA A 322 8.94 30.48 21.12
C ALA A 322 9.35 29.66 19.89
N LEU A 323 8.38 29.14 19.13
CA LEU A 323 8.61 28.38 17.91
C LEU A 323 9.35 29.20 16.86
N LYS A 324 8.84 30.39 16.53
CA LYS A 324 9.44 31.30 15.53
C LYS A 324 10.84 31.76 15.93
N LYS A 325 11.12 31.86 17.23
CA LYS A 325 12.45 32.20 17.75
C LYS A 325 13.46 31.07 17.56
N HIS A 326 13.06 29.81 17.71
CA HIS A 326 13.98 28.67 17.73
C HIS A 326 14.02 27.87 16.43
N ILE A 327 13.04 28.04 15.52
CA ILE A 327 13.11 27.51 14.16
C ILE A 327 13.64 28.60 13.23
N PRO A 328 14.84 28.42 12.64
CA PRO A 328 15.35 29.30 11.60
C PRO A 328 14.40 29.29 10.39
N TYR A 329 13.52 30.30 10.31
CA TYR A 329 12.47 30.36 9.30
C TYR A 329 13.03 30.33 7.87
N ARG A 330 14.20 30.94 7.63
CA ARG A 330 14.84 30.92 6.30
C ARG A 330 15.19 29.49 5.83
N THR A 331 15.56 28.61 6.74
CA THR A 331 16.04 27.25 6.44
C THR A 331 14.90 26.24 6.43
N ALA A 332 14.00 26.30 7.42
CA ALA A 332 13.01 25.26 7.65
C ALA A 332 11.62 25.54 7.05
N ARG A 333 11.32 26.76 6.57
CA ARG A 333 9.96 27.18 6.17
C ARG A 333 9.23 26.24 5.22
N SER A 334 9.93 25.58 4.28
CA SER A 334 9.27 24.65 3.36
C SER A 334 8.83 23.34 4.02
N PHE A 335 9.37 23.01 5.19
CA PHE A 335 9.18 21.76 5.94
C PHE A 335 8.34 21.92 7.21
N VAL A 336 7.98 23.15 7.61
CA VAL A 336 7.29 23.45 8.88
C VAL A 336 6.16 24.47 8.67
N LYS A 337 5.08 24.05 8.00
CA LYS A 337 4.00 24.95 7.52
C LYS A 337 2.78 24.95 8.44
N GLU A 338 2.44 23.81 8.99
CA GLU A 338 1.29 23.61 9.86
C GLU A 338 1.63 23.95 11.31
N CYS A 339 2.84 23.67 11.77
CA CYS A 339 3.25 23.95 13.14
C CYS A 339 3.27 25.44 13.46
N ILE A 340 3.23 26.35 12.49
CA ILE A 340 3.19 27.80 12.74
C ILE A 340 1.76 28.35 12.91
N LYS A 341 0.73 27.49 12.76
CA LYS A 341 -0.67 27.86 12.84
C LYS A 341 -1.18 27.85 14.30
N PRO A 342 -1.79 28.93 14.82
CA PRO A 342 -2.27 29.01 16.20
C PRO A 342 -3.28 27.93 16.60
N GLU A 343 -4.16 27.55 15.68
CA GLU A 343 -5.19 26.53 15.87
C GLU A 343 -4.63 25.16 16.24
N ASN A 344 -3.35 24.91 15.94
CA ASN A 344 -2.67 23.68 16.30
C ASN A 344 -2.20 23.64 17.77
N TYR A 345 -2.43 24.69 18.57
CA TYR A 345 -1.97 24.79 19.95
C TYR A 345 -3.10 25.12 20.94
N THR A 346 -4.30 24.60 20.70
CA THR A 346 -5.36 24.65 21.72
C THR A 346 -4.92 23.88 22.97
N ARG A 347 -5.52 24.20 24.11
CA ARG A 347 -5.22 23.54 25.39
C ARG A 347 -5.38 22.02 25.29
N ASP A 348 -6.44 21.55 24.65
CA ASP A 348 -6.73 20.12 24.51
C ASP A 348 -5.73 19.41 23.60
N LEU A 349 -5.29 20.06 22.52
CA LEU A 349 -4.23 19.55 21.65
C LEU A 349 -2.87 19.50 22.37
N CYS A 350 -2.59 20.47 23.25
CA CYS A 350 -1.38 20.44 24.07
C CYS A 350 -1.40 19.29 25.08
N LEU A 351 -2.52 19.08 25.79
CA LEU A 351 -2.66 18.01 26.77
C LEU A 351 -2.63 16.61 26.11
N SER A 352 -3.30 16.44 24.97
CA SER A 352 -3.34 15.16 24.25
C SER A 352 -1.98 14.73 23.66
N ALA A 353 -1.02 15.66 23.53
CA ALA A 353 0.35 15.31 23.14
C ALA A 353 1.03 14.38 24.15
N GLY A 354 0.61 14.37 25.41
CA GLY A 354 1.11 13.42 26.42
C GLY A 354 0.47 12.03 26.38
N SER A 355 -0.47 11.76 25.46
CA SER A 355 -1.08 10.44 25.33
C SER A 355 -0.10 9.40 24.76
N ALA A 356 -0.26 8.13 25.14
CA ALA A 356 0.62 7.04 24.68
C ALA A 356 0.73 6.99 23.14
N SER A 357 -0.40 7.07 22.42
CA SER A 357 -0.40 7.04 20.95
C SER A 357 0.31 8.25 20.32
N ALA A 358 0.18 9.44 20.91
CA ALA A 358 0.88 10.63 20.44
C ALA A 358 2.40 10.53 20.68
N LEU A 359 2.80 10.03 21.85
CA LEU A 359 4.20 9.81 22.22
C LEU A 359 4.84 8.72 21.34
N ASP A 360 4.15 7.61 21.11
CA ASP A 360 4.61 6.56 20.21
C ASP A 360 4.84 7.15 18.81
N THR A 361 3.85 7.84 18.25
CA THR A 361 3.97 8.49 16.94
C THR A 361 5.14 9.46 16.88
N ALA A 362 5.35 10.28 17.91
CA ALA A 362 6.47 11.22 17.95
C ALA A 362 7.83 10.52 18.08
N PHE A 363 7.91 9.43 18.84
CA PHE A 363 9.09 8.55 18.91
C PHE A 363 9.43 7.96 17.53
N TYR A 364 8.43 7.49 16.78
CA TYR A 364 8.61 7.00 15.42
C TYR A 364 9.12 8.10 14.47
N LEU A 365 8.51 9.29 14.55
CA LEU A 365 8.92 10.46 13.75
C LEU A 365 10.36 10.92 14.05
N ALA A 366 10.81 10.76 15.29
CA ALA A 366 12.17 11.13 15.70
C ALA A 366 13.22 10.21 15.06
N ASP A 367 12.89 8.94 14.86
CA ASP A 367 13.78 7.95 14.22
C ASP A 367 13.75 8.05 12.69
N ALA A 368 12.58 8.35 12.11
CA ALA A 368 12.41 8.69 10.70
C ALA A 368 11.18 9.60 10.53
N PRO A 369 11.29 10.81 9.95
CA PRO A 369 10.20 11.79 9.87
C PRO A 369 9.16 11.40 8.82
N LEU A 370 8.48 10.29 9.03
CA LEU A 370 7.38 9.80 8.22
C LEU A 370 6.16 9.54 9.11
N LEU A 371 5.05 10.19 8.78
CA LEU A 371 3.78 9.96 9.49
C LEU A 371 3.29 8.52 9.31
N PRO A 372 2.60 7.95 10.32
CA PRO A 372 1.94 6.66 10.17
C PRO A 372 1.00 6.67 8.97
N LEU A 373 0.96 5.54 8.25
CA LEU A 373 0.04 5.36 7.14
C LEU A 373 -1.32 4.97 7.72
N HIS A 374 -2.39 5.59 7.22
CA HIS A 374 -3.72 5.49 7.82
C HIS A 374 -4.23 4.04 7.91
N GLY A 375 -4.75 3.65 9.08
CA GLY A 375 -5.46 2.39 9.32
C GLY A 375 -4.75 1.45 10.30
N PRO A 376 -5.31 0.26 10.56
CA PRO A 376 -4.71 -0.74 11.45
C PRO A 376 -3.43 -1.36 10.88
N GLY A 377 -3.13 -1.12 9.61
CA GLY A 377 -1.96 -1.61 8.90
C GLY A 377 -1.79 -0.92 7.56
N ILE A 378 -0.65 -1.16 6.90
CA ILE A 378 -0.31 -0.59 5.59
C ILE A 378 -1.06 -1.34 4.48
N GLN A 379 -2.20 -0.80 4.04
CA GLN A 379 -3.18 -1.52 3.24
C GLN A 379 -2.60 -2.08 1.94
N SER A 380 -1.79 -1.30 1.22
CA SER A 380 -1.15 -1.78 0.00
C SER A 380 -0.17 -2.94 0.21
N PHE A 381 0.28 -3.21 1.44
CA PHE A 381 1.17 -4.35 1.72
C PHE A 381 0.43 -5.69 1.72
N ALA A 382 -0.90 -5.70 1.83
CA ALA A 382 -1.69 -6.90 1.60
C ALA A 382 -1.50 -7.47 0.17
N ARG A 383 -1.01 -6.65 -0.76
CA ARG A 383 -0.78 -7.04 -2.16
C ARG A 383 0.58 -7.67 -2.42
N LEU A 384 1.53 -7.58 -1.47
CA LEU A 384 2.87 -8.17 -1.61
C LEU A 384 2.85 -9.69 -1.75
N THR A 385 1.74 -10.34 -1.39
CA THR A 385 1.58 -11.79 -1.38
C THR A 385 0.83 -12.34 -2.61
N VAL A 386 0.47 -11.46 -3.55
CA VAL A 386 -0.22 -11.83 -4.80
C VAL A 386 0.55 -11.31 -6.02
N GLY A 387 0.19 -11.79 -7.22
CA GLY A 387 0.85 -11.40 -8.46
C GLY A 387 2.21 -12.07 -8.67
N THR A 388 2.97 -11.60 -9.66
CA THR A 388 4.18 -12.30 -10.13
C THR A 388 5.34 -12.31 -9.11
N GLY A 389 5.34 -11.31 -8.21
CA GLY A 389 6.31 -11.16 -7.13
C GLY A 389 6.09 -12.11 -5.96
N ALA A 390 4.87 -12.64 -5.79
CA ALA A 390 4.57 -13.56 -4.70
C ALA A 390 5.55 -14.74 -4.69
N GLY A 391 6.20 -14.98 -3.55
CA GLY A 391 7.17 -16.06 -3.39
C GLY A 391 6.58 -17.43 -3.73
N LYS A 392 7.44 -18.40 -4.06
CA LYS A 392 7.00 -19.79 -4.31
C LYS A 392 6.36 -20.43 -3.07
N GLU A 393 6.74 -19.97 -1.89
CA GLU A 393 6.14 -20.38 -0.62
C GLU A 393 4.84 -19.60 -0.38
N GLN A 394 3.71 -20.30 -0.50
CA GLN A 394 2.41 -19.72 -0.18
C GLN A 394 2.19 -19.81 1.33
N HIS A 395 2.22 -18.67 2.01
CA HIS A 395 1.94 -18.55 3.46
C HIS A 395 0.46 -18.36 3.77
N TYR A 396 -0.32 -18.07 2.75
CA TYR A 396 -1.73 -17.80 2.83
C TYR A 396 -2.44 -18.67 1.79
N ILE A 397 -3.74 -18.91 2.00
CA ILE A 397 -4.57 -19.73 1.12
C ILE A 397 -5.88 -19.00 0.80
N PRO A 398 -6.32 -18.98 -0.47
CA PRO A 398 -7.58 -18.38 -0.91
C PRO A 398 -8.74 -19.33 -0.60
N THR A 399 -9.30 -19.24 0.59
CA THR A 399 -10.38 -20.15 1.00
C THR A 399 -11.71 -19.73 0.38
N PRO A 400 -12.41 -20.63 -0.34
CA PRO A 400 -13.71 -20.32 -0.92
C PRO A 400 -14.74 -19.99 0.16
N ALA A 401 -15.44 -18.88 -0.04
CA ALA A 401 -16.32 -18.28 0.95
C ALA A 401 -17.60 -17.76 0.29
N GLU A 402 -18.73 -17.90 0.95
CA GLU A 402 -19.93 -17.11 0.65
C GLU A 402 -19.95 -15.92 1.61
N ILE A 403 -20.19 -14.72 1.09
CA ILE A 403 -20.17 -13.47 1.86
C ILE A 403 -21.55 -12.84 1.78
N ASP A 404 -22.14 -12.56 2.94
CA ASP A 404 -23.31 -11.71 3.07
C ASP A 404 -22.83 -10.28 3.39
N PHE A 405 -22.81 -9.43 2.37
CA PHE A 405 -22.38 -8.03 2.49
C PHE A 405 -23.35 -7.15 3.28
N THR A 406 -24.59 -7.60 3.51
CA THR A 406 -25.58 -6.86 4.29
C THR A 406 -25.38 -7.12 5.78
N THR A 407 -25.22 -8.39 6.17
CA THR A 407 -25.04 -8.75 7.59
C THR A 407 -23.58 -8.86 8.02
N LEU A 408 -22.65 -8.66 7.08
CA LEU A 408 -21.20 -8.76 7.26
C LEU A 408 -20.79 -10.10 7.88
N LYS A 409 -21.41 -11.16 7.36
CA LYS A 409 -21.09 -12.54 7.72
C LYS A 409 -20.44 -13.23 6.53
N LEU A 410 -19.58 -14.19 6.81
CA LEU A 410 -19.13 -15.15 5.79
C LEU A 410 -19.35 -16.59 6.24
N ARG A 411 -19.22 -17.54 5.33
CA ARG A 411 -19.15 -18.97 5.61
C ARG A 411 -18.27 -19.67 4.58
N ALA A 412 -17.61 -20.75 4.97
CA ALA A 412 -16.89 -21.58 4.00
C ALA A 412 -17.91 -22.24 3.06
N ALA A 413 -17.74 -22.10 1.75
CA ALA A 413 -18.71 -22.61 0.79
C ALA A 413 -18.05 -22.98 -0.55
N SER A 414 -18.47 -24.09 -1.13
CA SER A 414 -18.09 -24.50 -2.49
C SER A 414 -19.32 -25.07 -3.21
N PRO A 415 -19.57 -24.71 -4.49
CA PRO A 415 -18.85 -23.70 -5.26
C PRO A 415 -19.12 -22.27 -4.72
N SER A 416 -18.15 -21.37 -4.91
CA SER A 416 -18.32 -19.94 -4.68
C SER A 416 -17.44 -19.12 -5.63
N PRO A 417 -17.94 -17.99 -6.18
CA PRO A 417 -17.13 -17.05 -6.93
C PRO A 417 -16.17 -16.26 -6.02
N PHE A 418 -16.38 -16.29 -4.70
CA PHE A 418 -15.59 -15.54 -3.73
C PHE A 418 -14.67 -16.44 -2.93
N ARG A 419 -13.49 -15.89 -2.60
CA ARG A 419 -12.49 -16.50 -1.73
C ARG A 419 -11.94 -15.43 -0.78
N VAL A 420 -11.54 -15.83 0.41
CA VAL A 420 -10.86 -14.97 1.37
C VAL A 420 -9.46 -15.51 1.61
N TRP A 421 -8.46 -14.66 1.52
CA TRP A 421 -7.06 -15.02 1.75
C TRP A 421 -6.82 -15.18 3.24
N VAL A 422 -6.52 -16.39 3.71
CA VAL A 422 -6.36 -16.68 5.15
C VAL A 422 -4.97 -17.22 5.44
N PRO A 423 -4.41 -16.99 6.64
CA PRO A 423 -3.08 -17.48 6.99
C PRO A 423 -3.09 -19.00 7.14
N LYS A 424 -2.02 -19.66 6.67
CA LYS A 424 -1.79 -21.09 6.95
C LYS A 424 -1.57 -21.32 8.44
N GLN A 425 -1.81 -22.56 8.88
CA GLN A 425 -1.54 -22.95 10.26
C GLN A 425 -0.07 -22.69 10.62
N GLY A 426 0.17 -22.03 11.76
CA GLY A 426 1.51 -21.72 12.25
C GLY A 426 2.10 -20.41 11.72
N GLU A 427 1.41 -19.69 10.84
CA GLU A 427 1.72 -18.28 10.55
C GLU A 427 1.37 -17.40 11.76
N THR A 428 2.16 -16.35 11.98
CA THR A 428 2.01 -15.41 13.10
C THR A 428 2.37 -14.00 12.62
N ASP A 429 1.90 -12.96 13.32
CA ASP A 429 2.24 -11.56 13.03
C ASP A 429 3.77 -11.34 12.97
N LYS A 430 4.54 -12.00 13.83
CA LYS A 430 6.01 -11.93 13.81
C LYS A 430 6.61 -12.52 12.54
N LYS A 431 6.08 -13.65 12.05
CA LYS A 431 6.54 -14.27 10.79
C LYS A 431 6.15 -13.43 9.58
N ALA A 432 4.93 -12.91 9.56
CA ALA A 432 4.47 -12.01 8.51
C ALA A 432 5.31 -10.73 8.45
N LEU A 433 5.59 -10.12 9.60
CA LEU A 433 6.48 -8.97 9.72
C LEU A 433 7.89 -9.26 9.20
N ALA A 434 8.54 -10.32 9.71
CA ALA A 434 9.89 -10.69 9.32
C ALA A 434 10.00 -10.97 7.81
N ARG A 435 9.00 -11.64 7.23
CA ARG A 435 8.92 -11.90 5.79
C ARG A 435 8.80 -10.60 5.00
N THR A 436 7.94 -9.67 5.41
CA THR A 436 7.80 -8.38 4.73
C THR A 436 9.08 -7.56 4.84
N GLN A 437 9.77 -7.58 5.98
CA GLN A 437 11.10 -6.98 6.14
C GLN A 437 12.10 -7.59 5.16
N ASP A 438 12.18 -8.92 5.09
CA ASP A 438 13.10 -9.64 4.21
C ASP A 438 12.85 -9.34 2.73
N LEU A 439 11.57 -9.17 2.34
CA LEU A 439 11.18 -8.73 0.99
C LEU A 439 11.74 -7.33 0.67
N PHE A 440 11.52 -6.34 1.54
CA PHE A 440 12.00 -4.99 1.30
C PHE A 440 13.52 -4.88 1.41
N THR A 441 14.17 -5.65 2.28
CA THR A 441 15.64 -5.75 2.32
C THR A 441 16.20 -6.23 0.98
N LYS A 442 15.57 -7.23 0.34
CA LYS A 442 15.98 -7.69 -1.00
C LYS A 442 15.79 -6.62 -2.07
N VAL A 443 14.63 -5.97 -2.09
CA VAL A 443 14.36 -4.84 -3.01
C VAL A 443 15.42 -3.76 -2.86
N ILE A 444 15.64 -3.29 -1.64
CA ILE A 444 16.65 -2.27 -1.33
C ILE A 444 18.03 -2.73 -1.78
N GLY A 445 18.43 -3.98 -1.48
CA GLY A 445 19.70 -4.55 -1.90
C GLY A 445 19.89 -4.54 -3.42
N HIS A 446 18.87 -4.92 -4.19
CA HIS A 446 18.91 -4.87 -5.66
C HIS A 446 19.00 -3.44 -6.19
N LEU A 447 18.22 -2.51 -5.62
CA LEU A 447 18.26 -1.10 -6.02
C LEU A 447 19.64 -0.50 -5.73
N LEU A 448 20.19 -0.73 -4.53
CA LEU A 448 21.53 -0.28 -4.15
C LEU A 448 22.61 -0.80 -5.10
N TYR A 449 22.54 -2.08 -5.47
CA TYR A 449 23.47 -2.69 -6.41
C TYR A 449 23.36 -2.07 -7.81
N LYS A 450 22.14 -1.85 -8.31
CA LYS A 450 21.89 -1.22 -9.62
C LYS A 450 22.33 0.25 -9.65
N HIS A 451 22.18 0.97 -8.55
CA HIS A 451 22.51 2.40 -8.45
C HIS A 451 23.95 2.68 -7.98
N VAL A 452 24.78 1.65 -7.75
CA VAL A 452 26.18 1.67 -7.25
C VAL A 452 26.54 2.98 -6.54
N VAL A 453 25.89 3.20 -5.39
CA VAL A 453 26.34 4.05 -4.26
C VAL A 453 26.79 5.48 -4.62
N LYS A 454 26.33 6.08 -5.74
CA LYS A 454 26.85 7.39 -6.11
C LYS A 454 26.21 8.59 -5.42
N GLU A 455 25.05 8.49 -4.78
CA GLU A 455 24.52 9.52 -3.86
C GLU A 455 23.21 9.07 -3.20
N MET A 456 23.28 8.30 -2.11
CA MET A 456 22.19 8.29 -1.10
C MET A 456 22.35 9.46 -0.12
N GLU A 457 22.89 10.57 -0.61
CA GLU A 457 23.10 11.72 0.22
C GLU A 457 21.79 12.50 0.34
N VAL A 458 21.28 12.59 1.56
CA VAL A 458 20.20 13.52 1.88
C VAL A 458 20.57 14.90 1.37
N HIS A 459 19.74 15.42 0.46
CA HIS A 459 19.95 16.71 -0.17
C HIS A 459 20.28 17.77 0.91
N PRO A 460 21.31 18.63 0.74
CA PRO A 460 21.79 19.55 1.77
C PRO A 460 20.67 20.37 2.43
N ARG A 461 19.75 20.92 1.62
CA ARG A 461 18.56 21.63 2.10
C ARG A 461 17.70 20.83 3.09
N VAL A 462 17.56 19.52 2.92
CA VAL A 462 16.81 18.65 3.83
C VAL A 462 17.60 18.39 5.11
N LYS A 463 18.93 18.26 5.01
CA LYS A 463 19.82 18.16 6.19
C LYS A 463 19.72 19.42 7.03
N ASP A 464 19.89 20.60 6.43
CA ASP A 464 19.84 21.88 7.14
C ASP A 464 18.47 22.10 7.80
N ALA A 465 17.38 21.72 7.10
CA ALA A 465 16.04 21.77 7.64
C ALA A 465 15.88 20.80 8.84
N TRP A 466 16.41 19.58 8.75
CA TRP A 466 16.41 18.65 9.87
C TRP A 466 17.18 19.18 11.07
N GLU A 467 18.36 19.76 10.87
CA GLU A 467 19.16 20.29 11.97
C GLU A 467 18.44 21.42 12.71
N ALA A 468 17.78 22.31 11.96
CA ALA A 468 16.90 23.34 12.47
C ALA A 468 15.72 22.76 13.27
N VAL A 469 15.02 21.77 12.70
CA VAL A 469 13.89 21.07 13.34
C VAL A 469 14.33 20.37 14.62
N ARG A 470 15.42 19.59 14.57
CA ARG A 470 16.03 18.89 15.71
C ARG A 470 16.37 19.87 16.82
N GLY A 471 17.07 20.97 16.51
CA GLY A 471 17.46 21.97 17.48
C GLY A 471 16.25 22.58 18.21
N ALA A 472 15.20 22.94 17.46
CA ALA A 472 13.97 23.47 18.05
C ALA A 472 13.22 22.45 18.90
N CYS A 473 13.16 21.18 18.45
CA CYS A 473 12.53 20.11 19.21
C CYS A 473 13.28 19.86 20.52
N LEU A 474 14.60 19.68 20.48
CA LEU A 474 15.41 19.45 21.68
C LEU A 474 15.27 20.58 22.70
N TRP A 475 15.29 21.84 22.24
CA TRP A 475 15.04 22.98 23.10
C TRP A 475 13.66 22.91 23.79
N ALA A 476 12.61 22.56 23.05
CA ALA A 476 11.26 22.45 23.61
C ALA A 476 11.18 21.31 24.64
N LEU A 477 11.78 20.15 24.36
CA LEU A 477 11.79 19.00 25.27
C LEU A 477 12.59 19.28 26.54
N ASP A 478 13.75 19.94 26.45
CA ASP A 478 14.56 20.36 27.60
C ASP A 478 13.75 21.19 28.60
N ARG A 479 12.86 22.05 28.09
CA ARG A 479 11.99 22.89 28.91
C ARG A 479 10.83 22.12 29.56
N CYS A 480 10.48 20.95 29.04
CA CYS A 480 9.42 20.08 29.57
C CYS A 480 9.92 19.15 30.69
N MET A 481 11.23 18.81 30.69
CA MET A 481 11.82 17.89 31.65
C MET A 481 11.55 18.30 33.11
N GLY A 482 11.15 17.34 33.96
CA GLY A 482 10.81 17.60 35.36
C GLY A 482 9.46 18.26 35.61
N LYS A 483 8.67 18.53 34.55
CA LYS A 483 7.33 19.16 34.63
C LYS A 483 6.21 18.25 34.10
N MET A 484 6.52 17.00 33.76
CA MET A 484 5.60 16.03 33.17
C MET A 484 5.37 14.86 34.15
N PRO A 485 4.27 14.10 34.01
CA PRO A 485 4.10 12.84 34.72
C PRO A 485 5.24 11.85 34.39
N GLY A 486 5.61 10.99 35.34
CA GLY A 486 6.77 10.11 35.22
C GLY A 486 6.79 9.23 33.98
N GLU A 487 5.64 8.61 33.63
CA GLU A 487 5.52 7.75 32.44
C GLU A 487 5.72 8.53 31.13
N VAL A 488 5.16 9.74 31.05
CA VAL A 488 5.33 10.65 29.90
C VAL A 488 6.78 11.09 29.80
N GLU A 489 7.40 11.44 30.93
CA GLU A 489 8.80 11.88 30.96
C GLU A 489 9.76 10.79 30.47
N VAL A 490 9.54 9.53 30.84
CA VAL A 490 10.34 8.40 30.35
C VAL A 490 10.26 8.30 28.83
N LYS A 491 9.06 8.39 28.24
CA LYS A 491 8.87 8.36 26.79
C LYS A 491 9.47 9.57 26.08
N VAL A 492 9.40 10.75 26.69
CA VAL A 492 10.05 11.95 26.16
C VAL A 492 11.58 11.82 26.18
N LYS A 493 12.18 11.16 27.19
CA LYS A 493 13.62 10.85 27.20
C LYS A 493 13.99 9.89 26.07
N GLU A 494 13.20 8.85 25.82
CA GLU A 494 13.41 7.92 24.69
C GLU A 494 13.36 8.67 23.34
N MET A 495 12.35 9.51 23.15
CA MET A 495 12.19 10.33 21.95
C MET A 495 13.36 11.31 21.75
N ARG A 496 13.84 11.95 22.81
CA ARG A 496 15.03 12.80 22.76
C ARG A 496 16.24 12.02 22.25
N GLY A 497 16.49 10.83 22.79
CA GLY A 497 17.59 9.97 22.35
C GLY A 497 17.52 9.64 20.85
N LYS A 498 16.31 9.46 20.31
CA LYS A 498 16.08 9.28 18.86
C LYS A 498 16.34 10.55 18.05
N LEU A 499 16.00 11.73 18.54
CA LEU A 499 16.36 12.99 17.87
C LEU A 499 17.88 13.23 17.80
N GLU A 500 18.63 12.77 18.81
CA GLU A 500 20.08 12.99 18.92
C GLU A 500 20.94 11.92 18.23
N GLY A 501 20.37 10.74 17.94
CA GLY A 501 21.12 9.60 17.39
C GLY A 501 20.29 8.51 16.70
N GLY A 502 19.04 8.80 16.33
CA GLY A 502 18.20 7.90 15.55
C GLY A 502 18.69 7.72 14.10
N VAL A 503 18.04 6.82 13.38
CA VAL A 503 18.41 6.45 12.00
C VAL A 503 18.50 7.68 11.09
N TRP A 504 17.50 8.56 11.16
CA TRP A 504 17.46 9.77 10.35
C TRP A 504 18.56 10.77 10.69
N ASP A 505 18.86 10.98 11.98
CA ASP A 505 19.98 11.86 12.38
C ASP A 505 21.33 11.31 11.89
N ALA A 506 21.54 10.00 12.02
CA ALA A 506 22.73 9.33 11.52
C ALA A 506 22.88 9.49 9.99
N ASN A 507 21.78 9.36 9.24
CA ASN A 507 21.75 9.57 7.80
C ASN A 507 22.09 11.03 7.42
N CYS A 508 21.45 12.01 8.08
CA CYS A 508 21.72 13.43 7.82
C CYS A 508 23.17 13.82 8.12
N ARG A 509 23.78 13.22 9.15
CA ARG A 509 25.14 13.55 9.60
C ARG A 509 26.25 12.67 9.02
N LYS A 510 25.94 11.72 8.14
CA LYS A 510 26.90 10.71 7.62
C LYS A 510 27.68 10.01 8.74
N ARG A 511 27.04 9.74 9.89
CA ARG A 511 27.66 8.84 10.88
C ARG A 511 27.74 7.46 10.22
N GLU A 512 28.89 6.79 10.29
CA GLU A 512 29.02 5.41 9.81
C GLU A 512 27.99 4.55 10.56
N ILE A 513 26.88 4.24 9.89
CA ILE A 513 25.84 3.36 10.40
C ILE A 513 26.30 1.89 10.32
N PHE A 514 27.26 1.61 9.44
CA PHE A 514 27.84 0.29 9.22
C PHE A 514 29.29 0.29 9.71
N LYS A 515 29.47 0.06 11.01
CA LYS A 515 30.73 -0.41 11.57
C LYS A 515 30.48 -1.68 12.36
#